data_AF-A0A0F7VJI7-F1
#
_entry.id   AF-A0A0F7VJI7-F1
#
_cell.length_a   1.000
_cell.length_b   1.000
_cell.length_c   1.000
_cell.angle_alpha   90.00
_cell.angle_beta   90.00
_cell.angle_gamma   90.00
#
_symmetry.space_group_name_H-M   'P 1'
#
loop_
_entity.id
_entity.type
_entity.pdbx_description
1 polymer ?
#
loop_
_entity_poly.entity_id
_entity_poly.type
_entity_poly.pdbx_seq_one_letter_code
_entity_poly.pdbx_strand_id
1 'polypeptide(L)'
;MISSSFAPSLTRRDTAKSTGGYDTTHGVIPPVTSGGGPFGPQSASAIYQQIHDMAAKRISTLDYLRKALDGRVYWFNTVHFSRADIGRLPYFEARKLSRRAVNYLLLGLSLPPILDVNTTPFEYLKALNALLLEFEAFQQVHPPDGSSSSSLARARIPQMFKRATHAGTKTRRASSATEIGLPMQTSDPSDLKSTAANINSHSTAAASVISFPLTESSDLLPGEEYMYLLTPSLPFEPDFFETFATLCDVLIDCYSRIASLVPSPSVCTVALGETFSKADAKIRKILVAGAVREFEDASRNGVKNEVAGVSRVVLGGLLG
;
A
#
# COMPACT_ATOMS: atom_id res chain seq x y z
N MET A 1 -15.36 45.51 26.90
CA MET A 1 -15.74 44.31 27.65
C MET A 1 -16.69 43.48 26.81
N ILE A 2 -16.18 42.51 26.04
CA ILE A 2 -16.97 41.37 25.55
C ILE A 2 -16.02 40.16 25.59
N SER A 3 -16.47 39.14 26.32
CA SER A 3 -15.70 38.03 26.86
C SER A 3 -15.49 36.92 25.84
N SER A 4 -14.28 36.36 25.82
CA SER A 4 -13.85 35.18 25.07
C SER A 4 -14.39 33.92 25.73
N SER A 5 -15.10 33.08 24.97
CA SER A 5 -15.63 31.78 25.42
C SER A 5 -14.70 30.64 25.01
N PHE A 6 -13.70 30.32 25.85
CA PHE A 6 -12.98 29.05 25.76
C PHE A 6 -13.45 28.15 26.91
N ALA A 7 -14.01 26.99 26.57
CA ALA A 7 -14.38 25.95 27.53
C ALA A 7 -13.12 25.19 28.01
N PRO A 8 -13.09 24.73 29.28
CA PRO A 8 -11.87 24.21 29.90
C PRO A 8 -11.50 22.79 29.47
N SER A 9 -10.19 22.56 29.47
CA SER A 9 -9.52 21.30 29.21
C SER A 9 -9.92 20.19 30.19
N LEU A 10 -10.21 19.01 29.66
CA LEU A 10 -10.39 17.77 30.42
C LEU A 10 -9.07 17.39 31.10
N THR A 11 -9.06 17.41 32.43
CA THR A 11 -7.91 16.98 33.22
C THR A 11 -7.99 15.50 33.56
N ARG A 12 -6.84 14.85 33.45
CA ARG A 12 -6.55 13.44 33.70
C ARG A 12 -6.54 13.15 35.20
N ARG A 13 -7.70 12.94 35.82
CA ARG A 13 -7.83 12.26 37.13
C ARG A 13 -9.21 11.62 37.22
N ASP A 14 -9.27 10.33 36.90
CA ASP A 14 -10.24 9.39 37.47
C ASP A 14 -9.77 7.96 37.19
N THR A 15 -8.70 7.56 37.88
CA THR A 15 -8.30 6.16 38.03
C THR A 15 -7.91 5.94 39.49
N ALA A 16 -8.89 5.67 40.34
CA ALA A 16 -8.74 4.85 41.56
C ALA A 16 -10.03 4.88 42.38
N LYS A 17 -10.78 3.78 42.38
CA LYS A 17 -11.42 3.14 43.55
C LYS A 17 -12.56 2.22 43.11
N SER A 18 -12.35 0.91 43.22
CA SER A 18 -13.13 0.04 44.11
C SER A 18 -12.76 -1.43 43.87
N THR A 19 -11.88 -1.92 44.73
CA THR A 19 -11.78 -3.31 45.15
C THR A 19 -12.97 -3.65 46.06
N GLY A 20 -13.60 -4.82 45.86
CA GLY A 20 -14.40 -5.46 46.90
C GLY A 20 -15.39 -6.51 46.39
N GLY A 21 -15.31 -7.71 46.96
CA GLY A 21 -16.46 -8.62 47.09
C GLY A 21 -16.37 -9.93 46.33
N TYR A 22 -15.77 -10.93 46.96
CA TYR A 22 -15.99 -12.34 46.69
C TYR A 22 -17.38 -12.72 47.24
N ASP A 23 -18.20 -13.43 46.47
CA ASP A 23 -19.15 -14.38 47.06
C ASP A 23 -19.48 -15.50 46.09
N THR A 24 -19.34 -16.72 46.60
CA THR A 24 -19.51 -18.00 45.91
C THR A 24 -20.92 -18.52 46.14
N THR A 25 -21.72 -18.68 45.09
CA THR A 25 -22.89 -19.58 45.12
C THR A 25 -23.05 -20.33 43.80
N HIS A 26 -23.40 -21.60 43.94
CA HIS A 26 -23.42 -22.66 42.95
C HIS A 26 -24.46 -22.46 41.84
N GLY A 27 -24.04 -22.69 40.60
CA GLY A 27 -24.91 -22.97 39.46
C GLY A 27 -24.14 -23.75 38.41
N VAL A 28 -24.35 -25.07 38.36
CA VAL A 28 -23.75 -25.95 37.35
C VAL A 28 -24.39 -25.64 36.00
N ILE A 29 -23.67 -24.93 35.15
CA ILE A 29 -23.99 -24.73 33.73
C ILE A 29 -23.26 -25.84 32.95
N PRO A 30 -23.91 -26.57 32.02
CA PRO A 30 -23.22 -27.59 31.24
C PRO A 30 -22.15 -26.92 30.35
N PRO A 31 -21.02 -27.58 30.06
CA PRO A 31 -20.02 -26.99 29.19
C PRO A 31 -20.60 -26.92 27.79
N VAL A 32 -20.88 -25.70 27.32
CA VAL A 32 -21.00 -25.41 25.90
C VAL A 32 -19.70 -25.89 25.24
N THR A 33 -19.81 -26.93 24.43
CA THR A 33 -18.74 -27.42 23.58
C THR A 33 -18.43 -26.32 22.56
N SER A 34 -17.53 -25.43 22.92
CA SER A 34 -16.93 -24.47 22.01
C SER A 34 -16.14 -25.26 20.97
N GLY A 35 -16.58 -25.18 19.72
CA GLY A 35 -15.84 -25.68 18.57
C GLY A 35 -14.46 -25.06 18.55
N GLY A 36 -13.47 -25.84 18.99
CA GLY A 36 -12.08 -25.42 19.15
C GLY A 36 -11.42 -25.23 17.79
N GLY A 37 -11.22 -23.96 17.42
CA GLY A 37 -10.08 -23.58 16.59
C GLY A 37 -8.77 -23.71 17.39
N PRO A 38 -7.60 -23.52 16.76
CA PRO A 38 -6.29 -23.88 17.32
C PRO A 38 -5.86 -23.09 18.58
N PHE A 39 -6.70 -22.21 19.10
CA PHE A 39 -6.43 -21.43 20.29
C PHE A 39 -7.64 -21.34 21.22
N GLY A 40 -7.36 -21.14 22.51
CA GLY A 40 -8.39 -20.87 23.51
C GLY A 40 -9.10 -19.52 23.29
N PRO A 41 -10.26 -19.32 23.94
CA PRO A 41 -11.16 -18.17 23.71
C PRO A 41 -10.50 -16.78 23.82
N GLN A 42 -9.46 -16.67 24.64
CA GLN A 42 -8.78 -15.40 24.93
C GLN A 42 -8.02 -14.83 23.71
N SER A 43 -7.43 -15.70 22.90
CA SER A 43 -6.68 -15.26 21.71
C SER A 43 -7.59 -14.78 20.58
N ALA A 44 -8.73 -15.45 20.38
CA ALA A 44 -9.72 -15.09 19.37
C ALA A 44 -10.37 -13.74 19.69
N SER A 45 -10.59 -13.47 20.99
CA SER A 45 -11.03 -12.16 21.49
C SER A 45 -10.01 -11.05 21.20
N ALA A 46 -8.71 -11.31 21.43
CA ALA A 46 -7.66 -10.33 21.13
C ALA A 46 -7.56 -10.02 19.63
N ILE A 47 -7.66 -11.04 18.76
CA ILE A 47 -7.65 -10.86 17.30
C ILE A 47 -8.88 -10.06 16.84
N TYR A 48 -10.06 -10.39 17.39
CA TYR A 48 -11.28 -9.65 17.14
C TYR A 48 -11.11 -8.15 17.46
N GLN A 49 -10.63 -7.84 18.66
CA GLN A 49 -10.40 -6.45 19.07
C GLN A 49 -9.37 -5.75 18.17
N GLN A 50 -8.27 -6.42 17.85
CA GLN A 50 -7.25 -5.87 16.95
C GLN A 50 -7.82 -5.50 15.57
N ILE A 51 -8.65 -6.37 14.97
CA ILE A 51 -9.27 -6.13 13.66
C ILE A 51 -10.17 -4.90 13.73
N HIS A 52 -11.07 -4.83 14.71
CA HIS A 52 -12.03 -3.72 14.87
C HIS A 52 -11.34 -2.39 15.19
N ASP A 53 -10.40 -2.38 16.13
CA ASP A 53 -9.65 -1.18 16.50
C ASP A 53 -8.84 -0.63 15.32
N MET A 54 -8.18 -1.52 14.56
CA MET A 54 -7.39 -1.11 13.40
C MET A 54 -8.29 -0.62 12.27
N ALA A 55 -9.40 -1.29 12.00
CA ALA A 55 -10.39 -0.86 11.01
C ALA A 55 -10.93 0.54 11.36
N ALA A 56 -11.34 0.76 12.61
CA ALA A 56 -11.84 2.07 13.06
C ALA A 56 -10.79 3.19 12.93
N LYS A 57 -9.54 2.91 13.33
CA LYS A 57 -8.42 3.85 13.14
C LYS A 57 -8.19 4.17 11.68
N ARG A 58 -8.23 3.16 10.81
CA ARG A 58 -7.98 3.34 9.38
C ARG A 58 -9.11 4.12 8.70
N ILE A 59 -10.36 3.80 8.99
CA ILE A 59 -11.55 4.55 8.50
C ILE A 59 -11.41 6.02 8.88
N SER A 60 -11.12 6.31 10.15
CA SER A 60 -10.93 7.69 10.63
C SER A 60 -9.77 8.39 9.93
N THR A 61 -8.67 7.68 9.68
CA THR A 61 -7.49 8.22 8.99
C THR A 61 -7.79 8.55 7.52
N LEU A 62 -8.50 7.67 6.81
CA LEU A 62 -8.86 7.85 5.41
C LEU A 62 -9.82 9.03 5.24
N ASP A 63 -10.86 9.12 6.07
CA ASP A 63 -11.81 10.24 6.03
C ASP A 63 -11.10 11.57 6.36
N TYR A 64 -10.19 11.56 7.33
CA TYR A 64 -9.39 12.71 7.67
C TYR A 64 -8.45 13.15 6.54
N LEU A 65 -7.73 12.22 5.90
CA LEU A 65 -6.87 12.51 4.75
C LEU A 65 -7.66 13.14 3.58
N ARG A 66 -8.83 12.57 3.28
CA ARG A 66 -9.73 13.12 2.25
C ARG A 66 -10.16 14.55 2.58
N LYS A 67 -10.61 14.81 3.82
CA LYS A 67 -10.99 16.16 4.26
C LYS A 67 -9.82 17.14 4.25
N ALA A 68 -8.61 16.68 4.57
CA ALA A 68 -7.40 17.49 4.56
C ALA A 68 -7.00 17.89 3.13
N LEU A 69 -7.10 16.95 2.17
CA LEU A 69 -6.84 17.23 0.75
C LEU A 69 -7.86 18.17 0.12
N ASP A 70 -9.12 18.14 0.57
CA ASP A 70 -10.13 19.11 0.13
C ASP A 70 -10.05 20.46 0.88
N GLY A 71 -9.07 20.61 1.76
CA GLY A 71 -8.86 21.84 2.55
C GLY A 71 -9.98 22.14 3.55
N ARG A 72 -10.77 21.14 3.96
CA ARG A 72 -11.88 21.31 4.91
C ARG A 72 -11.45 21.25 6.37
N VAL A 73 -10.25 20.76 6.65
CA VAL A 73 -9.72 20.58 8.01
C VAL A 73 -8.28 21.07 8.12
N TYR A 74 -7.88 21.38 9.34
CA TYR A 74 -6.49 21.68 9.67
C TYR A 74 -5.71 20.38 9.82
N TRP A 75 -4.54 20.31 9.21
CA TRP A 75 -3.58 19.23 9.43
C TRP A 75 -3.05 19.28 10.87
N PHE A 76 -3.47 18.30 11.68
CA PHE A 76 -3.20 18.11 13.10
C PHE A 76 -3.46 19.39 13.92
N ASN A 77 -4.53 20.12 13.59
CA ASN A 77 -4.87 21.41 14.20
C ASN A 77 -3.72 22.44 14.16
N THR A 78 -2.77 22.28 13.23
CA THR A 78 -1.54 23.09 13.17
C THR A 78 -1.50 23.93 11.90
N VAL A 79 -1.65 23.31 10.73
CA VAL A 79 -1.52 23.99 9.43
C VAL A 79 -2.79 23.77 8.61
N HIS A 80 -3.34 24.81 8.01
CA HIS A 80 -4.40 24.69 7.02
C HIS A 80 -3.81 24.71 5.62
N PHE A 81 -4.19 23.76 4.79
CA PHE A 81 -3.80 23.71 3.39
C PHE A 81 -5.02 24.04 2.53
N SER A 82 -5.05 25.22 1.92
CA SER A 82 -6.09 25.51 0.93
C SER A 82 -5.87 24.67 -0.33
N ARG A 83 -6.91 24.47 -1.13
CA ARG A 83 -6.79 23.76 -2.42
C ARG A 83 -5.74 24.40 -3.34
N ALA A 84 -5.59 25.73 -3.28
CA ALA A 84 -4.57 26.46 -4.04
C ALA A 84 -3.15 26.17 -3.53
N ASP A 85 -2.97 26.01 -2.20
CA ASP A 85 -1.67 25.69 -1.62
C ASP A 85 -1.25 24.27 -1.93
N ILE A 86 -2.20 23.33 -1.91
CA ILE A 86 -1.95 21.93 -2.23
C ILE A 86 -1.45 21.79 -3.69
N GLY A 87 -2.07 22.51 -4.63
CA GLY A 87 -1.63 22.53 -6.03
C GLY A 87 -0.22 23.12 -6.25
N ARG A 88 0.34 23.84 -5.28
CA ARG A 88 1.70 24.39 -5.33
C ARG A 88 2.75 23.47 -4.69
N LEU A 89 2.33 22.38 -4.03
CA LEU A 89 3.26 21.48 -3.38
C LEU A 89 4.14 20.77 -4.43
N PRO A 90 5.45 20.56 -4.16
CA PRO A 90 6.37 19.91 -5.10
C PRO A 90 5.92 18.51 -5.55
N TYR A 91 5.10 17.83 -4.74
CA TYR A 91 4.55 16.51 -5.02
C TYR A 91 3.35 16.53 -5.99
N PHE A 92 2.82 17.71 -6.30
CA PHE A 92 1.60 17.90 -7.11
C PHE A 92 1.91 18.37 -8.54
N GLU A 93 3.00 17.90 -9.14
CA GLU A 93 3.28 18.10 -10.57
C GLU A 93 2.24 17.34 -11.43
N ALA A 94 1.59 18.04 -12.36
CA ALA A 94 0.46 17.52 -13.14
C ALA A 94 0.71 16.15 -13.80
N ARG A 95 1.88 15.96 -14.42
CA ARG A 95 2.21 14.69 -15.11
C ARG A 95 2.36 13.50 -14.14
N LYS A 96 2.93 13.72 -12.95
CA LYS A 96 3.08 12.69 -11.91
C LYS A 96 1.74 12.38 -11.25
N LEU A 97 0.93 13.42 -11.02
CA LEU A 97 -0.42 13.28 -10.49
C LEU A 97 -1.33 12.48 -11.42
N SER A 98 -1.32 12.74 -12.74
CA SER A 98 -2.12 11.98 -13.71
C SER A 98 -1.82 10.48 -13.60
N ARG A 99 -0.55 10.08 -13.62
CA ARG A 99 -0.14 8.67 -13.48
C ARG A 99 -0.54 8.04 -12.14
N ARG A 100 -0.35 8.79 -11.05
CA ARG A 100 -0.76 8.35 -9.71
C ARG A 100 -2.28 8.21 -9.62
N ALA A 101 -3.04 9.13 -10.22
CA ALA A 101 -4.48 9.09 -10.30
C ALA A 101 -4.94 7.88 -11.10
N VAL A 102 -4.35 7.59 -12.26
CA VAL A 102 -4.62 6.35 -13.03
C VAL A 102 -4.42 5.12 -12.14
N ASN A 103 -3.27 4.99 -11.49
CA ASN A 103 -3.01 3.87 -10.58
C ASN A 103 -4.08 3.73 -9.49
N TYR A 104 -4.44 4.82 -8.83
CA TYR A 104 -5.48 4.82 -7.79
C TYR A 104 -6.87 4.51 -8.34
N LEU A 105 -7.19 4.97 -9.55
CA LEU A 105 -8.44 4.67 -10.21
C LEU A 105 -8.55 3.17 -10.52
N LEU A 106 -7.49 2.57 -11.07
CA LEU A 106 -7.46 1.12 -11.36
C LEU A 106 -7.70 0.29 -10.09
N LEU A 107 -7.03 0.65 -8.99
CA LEU A 107 -7.28 0.01 -7.69
C LEU A 107 -8.73 0.23 -7.23
N GLY A 108 -9.23 1.47 -7.30
CA GLY A 108 -10.57 1.85 -6.89
C GLY A 108 -11.67 1.10 -7.67
N LEU A 109 -11.48 0.88 -8.97
CA LEU A 109 -12.40 0.11 -9.81
C LEU A 109 -12.37 -1.39 -9.48
N SER A 110 -11.24 -1.90 -9.00
CA SER A 110 -11.03 -3.34 -8.74
C SER A 110 -11.55 -3.80 -7.38
N LEU A 111 -11.76 -2.88 -6.43
CA LEU A 111 -12.21 -3.20 -5.07
C LEU A 111 -13.71 -3.61 -4.99
N PRO A 112 -14.67 -2.93 -5.64
CA PRO A 112 -16.10 -3.27 -5.53
C PRO A 112 -16.45 -4.73 -5.88
N PRO A 113 -15.92 -5.35 -6.95
CA PRO A 113 -16.19 -6.76 -7.23
C PRO A 113 -15.80 -7.69 -6.08
N ILE A 114 -14.72 -7.37 -5.35
CA ILE A 114 -14.29 -8.14 -4.18
C ILE A 114 -15.22 -7.93 -2.98
N LEU A 115 -15.76 -6.71 -2.83
CA LEU A 115 -16.74 -6.39 -1.78
C LEU A 115 -18.05 -7.15 -1.97
N ASP A 116 -18.51 -7.31 -3.21
CA ASP A 116 -19.82 -7.88 -3.50
C ASP A 116 -19.82 -9.41 -3.45
N VAL A 117 -18.74 -10.05 -3.94
CA VAL A 117 -18.72 -11.50 -4.16
C VAL A 117 -18.43 -12.32 -2.90
N ASN A 118 -17.63 -11.80 -1.97
CA ASN A 118 -17.13 -12.62 -0.86
C ASN A 118 -18.02 -12.53 0.39
N THR A 119 -18.51 -13.69 0.84
CA THR A 119 -19.40 -13.81 2.01
C THR A 119 -18.68 -14.17 3.30
N THR A 120 -17.52 -14.81 3.24
CA THR A 120 -16.73 -15.15 4.43
C THR A 120 -15.57 -14.16 4.63
N PRO A 121 -15.20 -13.83 5.89
CA PRO A 121 -14.13 -12.87 6.16
C PRO A 121 -12.77 -13.34 5.63
N PHE A 122 -12.52 -14.66 5.63
CA PHE A 122 -11.25 -15.23 5.18
C PHE A 122 -11.12 -15.20 3.64
N GLU A 123 -12.16 -15.56 2.90
CA GLU A 123 -12.16 -15.49 1.42
C GLU A 123 -12.04 -14.04 0.96
N TYR A 124 -12.80 -13.13 1.58
CA TYR A 124 -12.72 -11.70 1.30
C TYR A 124 -11.29 -11.17 1.48
N LEU A 125 -10.66 -11.45 2.63
CA LEU A 125 -9.29 -10.99 2.89
C LEU A 125 -8.26 -11.65 1.97
N LYS A 126 -8.48 -12.89 1.53
CA LYS A 126 -7.61 -13.58 0.57
C LYS A 126 -7.69 -12.91 -0.81
N ALA A 127 -8.89 -12.64 -1.30
CA ALA A 127 -9.11 -11.93 -2.57
C ALA A 127 -8.55 -10.50 -2.50
N LEU A 128 -8.79 -9.77 -1.40
CA LEU A 128 -8.23 -8.44 -1.19
C LEU A 128 -6.70 -8.46 -1.19
N ASN A 129 -6.06 -9.41 -0.50
CA ASN A 129 -4.60 -9.53 -0.53
C ASN A 129 -4.07 -9.87 -1.93
N ALA A 130 -4.77 -10.72 -2.69
CA ALA A 130 -4.40 -11.05 -4.06
C ALA A 130 -4.44 -9.81 -4.96
N LEU A 131 -5.54 -9.04 -4.91
CA LEU A 131 -5.64 -7.76 -5.63
C LEU A 131 -4.53 -6.79 -5.25
N LEU A 132 -4.29 -6.59 -3.94
CA LEU A 132 -3.26 -5.65 -3.49
C LEU A 132 -1.84 -6.11 -3.92
N LEU A 133 -1.62 -7.42 -4.06
CA LEU A 133 -0.36 -7.97 -4.56
C LEU A 133 -0.21 -7.78 -6.07
N GLU A 134 -1.27 -8.02 -6.85
CA GLU A 134 -1.31 -7.70 -8.28
C GLU A 134 -1.07 -6.21 -8.52
N PHE A 135 -1.70 -5.35 -7.73
CA PHE A 135 -1.49 -3.90 -7.79
C PHE A 135 -0.05 -3.50 -7.47
N GLU A 136 0.58 -4.08 -6.45
CA GLU A 136 2.00 -3.83 -6.18
C GLU A 136 2.90 -4.27 -7.34
N ALA A 137 2.58 -5.40 -7.99
CA ALA A 137 3.31 -5.89 -9.16
C ALA A 137 3.13 -4.94 -10.35
N PHE A 138 1.90 -4.49 -10.61
CA PHE A 138 1.58 -3.46 -11.61
C PHE A 138 2.39 -2.19 -11.38
N GLN A 139 2.43 -1.68 -10.15
CA GLN A 139 3.22 -0.50 -9.80
C GLN A 139 4.73 -0.67 -9.99
N GLN A 140 5.26 -1.90 -9.94
CA GLN A 140 6.68 -2.13 -10.23
C GLN A 140 7.00 -1.94 -11.73
N VAL A 141 6.03 -2.23 -12.61
CA VAL A 141 6.14 -2.11 -14.07
C VAL A 141 5.71 -0.72 -14.55
N HIS A 142 4.71 -0.14 -13.87
CA HIS A 142 4.11 1.16 -14.16
C HIS A 142 4.24 2.12 -12.96
N PRO A 143 5.44 2.63 -12.65
CA PRO A 143 5.64 3.42 -11.44
C PRO A 143 4.81 4.72 -11.43
N PRO A 144 4.22 5.10 -10.27
CA PRO A 144 3.34 6.25 -10.16
C PRO A 144 4.05 7.59 -10.45
N ASP A 145 5.36 7.66 -10.22
CA ASP A 145 6.17 8.85 -10.51
C ASP A 145 6.64 8.94 -11.97
N GLY A 146 6.29 7.95 -12.81
CA GLY A 146 6.72 7.87 -14.21
C GLY A 146 8.20 7.54 -14.41
N SER A 147 8.92 7.18 -13.34
CA SER A 147 10.26 6.59 -13.46
C SER A 147 10.11 5.26 -14.19
N SER A 148 10.50 5.16 -15.46
CA SER A 148 10.42 3.90 -16.18
C SER A 148 11.16 2.82 -15.39
N SER A 149 10.48 1.71 -15.09
CA SER A 149 11.15 0.53 -14.55
C SER A 149 12.06 -0.02 -15.65
N SER A 150 13.29 0.47 -15.74
CA SER A 150 14.27 -0.18 -16.59
C SER A 150 14.49 -1.56 -15.97
N SER A 151 13.89 -2.58 -16.59
CA SER A 151 14.03 -4.00 -16.26
C SER A 151 15.48 -4.50 -16.39
N LEU A 152 16.40 -3.63 -16.81
CA LEU A 152 17.84 -3.89 -16.89
C LEU A 152 18.63 -3.59 -15.60
N ALA A 153 18.09 -2.81 -14.65
CA ALA A 153 18.89 -2.34 -13.50
C ALA A 153 18.99 -3.34 -12.32
N ARG A 154 18.24 -4.44 -12.30
CA ARG A 154 18.24 -5.43 -11.20
C ARG A 154 18.90 -6.76 -11.53
N ALA A 155 19.31 -7.00 -12.77
CA ALA A 155 20.24 -8.08 -13.06
C ALA A 155 21.65 -7.63 -12.63
N ARG A 156 22.02 -7.83 -11.36
CA ARG A 156 23.44 -7.91 -11.00
C ARG A 156 24.01 -9.16 -11.68
N ILE A 157 24.38 -9.01 -12.95
CA ILE A 157 25.24 -9.95 -13.66
C ILE A 157 26.52 -10.04 -12.83
N PRO A 158 26.88 -11.20 -12.25
CA PRO A 158 28.17 -11.35 -11.59
C PRO A 158 29.28 -11.01 -12.59
N GLN A 159 30.15 -10.09 -12.21
CA GLN A 159 31.38 -9.74 -12.91
C GLN A 159 32.23 -10.99 -13.14
N MET A 160 32.03 -11.68 -14.28
CA MET A 160 32.82 -12.84 -14.71
C MET A 160 33.81 -12.53 -15.84
N PHE A 161 34.07 -11.26 -16.11
CA PHE A 161 35.12 -10.85 -17.05
C PHE A 161 36.02 -9.77 -16.43
N LYS A 162 36.77 -10.13 -15.39
CA LYS A 162 37.99 -9.39 -15.06
C LYS A 162 39.07 -9.79 -16.07
N ARG A 163 39.08 -9.10 -17.20
CA ARG A 163 40.24 -9.05 -18.09
C ARG A 163 41.29 -8.18 -17.38
N ALA A 164 42.38 -8.79 -16.96
CA ALA A 164 43.52 -8.11 -16.38
C ALA A 164 44.23 -7.27 -17.47
N THR A 165 44.28 -5.95 -17.30
CA THR A 165 45.17 -5.07 -18.06
C THR A 165 45.78 -4.00 -17.16
N HIS A 166 47.00 -4.31 -16.72
CA HIS A 166 48.19 -3.49 -16.42
C HIS A 166 48.09 -1.97 -16.16
N ALA A 167 48.75 -1.56 -15.06
CA ALA A 167 49.53 -0.32 -14.97
C ALA A 167 50.86 -0.63 -14.23
N GLY A 168 51.95 0.02 -14.67
CA GLY A 168 53.36 -0.35 -14.42
C GLY A 168 53.83 -0.25 -12.96
N THR A 169 55.01 -0.76 -12.58
CA THR A 169 56.34 -0.40 -13.11
C THR A 169 57.41 -1.32 -12.49
N LYS A 170 58.53 -1.55 -13.23
CA LYS A 170 59.85 -2.08 -12.83
C LYS A 170 60.19 -3.56 -13.16
N THR A 171 60.94 -3.69 -14.27
CA THR A 171 62.32 -4.24 -14.32
C THR A 171 62.56 -5.72 -13.96
N ARG A 172 62.74 -6.59 -14.97
CA ARG A 172 63.96 -7.37 -15.32
C ARG A 172 63.64 -8.73 -15.98
N ARG A 173 64.37 -9.00 -17.08
CA ARG A 173 64.82 -10.32 -17.62
C ARG A 173 63.70 -11.30 -18.05
N ALA A 174 63.81 -12.12 -19.08
CA ALA A 174 64.70 -12.29 -20.21
C ALA A 174 64.03 -13.33 -21.12
N SER A 175 64.34 -13.27 -22.43
CA SER A 175 64.46 -14.40 -23.38
C SER A 175 63.24 -15.24 -23.81
N SER A 176 62.95 -15.10 -25.11
CA SER A 176 62.80 -16.14 -26.16
C SER A 176 61.86 -17.34 -25.94
N ALA A 177 60.93 -17.56 -26.87
CA ALA A 177 61.06 -18.55 -27.96
C ALA A 177 59.74 -18.72 -28.75
N THR A 178 59.92 -19.15 -29.98
CA THR A 178 59.05 -19.31 -31.16
C THR A 178 58.10 -20.51 -31.12
N GLU A 179 57.36 -20.68 -32.24
CA GLU A 179 56.59 -21.85 -32.73
C GLU A 179 55.08 -21.80 -32.42
N ILE A 180 54.21 -21.46 -33.39
CA ILE A 180 53.73 -22.28 -34.53
C ILE A 180 52.99 -23.54 -34.05
N GLY A 181 51.69 -23.60 -34.35
CA GLY A 181 50.85 -24.78 -34.14
C GLY A 181 49.36 -24.49 -34.28
N LEU A 182 48.85 -24.44 -35.50
CA LEU A 182 47.50 -24.92 -35.85
C LEU A 182 47.69 -26.37 -36.34
N PRO A 183 46.71 -27.31 -36.27
CA PRO A 183 45.33 -27.08 -36.71
C PRO A 183 44.21 -27.95 -36.05
N MET A 184 42.98 -27.72 -36.55
CA MET A 184 41.95 -28.74 -36.91
C MET A 184 40.94 -29.25 -35.87
N GLN A 185 39.65 -28.98 -36.15
CA GLN A 185 38.48 -29.90 -36.20
C GLN A 185 37.17 -29.09 -36.00
N THR A 186 36.34 -28.85 -37.04
CA THR A 186 35.14 -29.62 -37.45
C THR A 186 34.17 -29.86 -36.28
N SER A 187 32.88 -29.52 -36.29
CA SER A 187 31.84 -29.50 -37.34
C SER A 187 30.53 -28.88 -36.78
N ASP A 188 29.66 -28.45 -37.69
CA ASP A 188 28.34 -27.79 -37.53
C ASP A 188 27.19 -28.85 -37.36
N PRO A 189 25.87 -28.57 -37.54
CA PRO A 189 24.86 -28.15 -36.56
C PRO A 189 23.65 -29.13 -36.38
N SER A 190 22.66 -28.69 -35.57
CA SER A 190 21.22 -29.03 -35.58
C SER A 190 20.70 -30.04 -34.54
N ASP A 191 19.70 -29.62 -33.74
CA ASP A 191 18.36 -30.25 -33.80
C ASP A 191 17.30 -29.47 -32.98
N LEU A 192 16.19 -29.19 -33.66
CA LEU A 192 14.91 -28.78 -33.08
C LEU A 192 14.17 -30.01 -32.55
N LYS A 193 13.57 -29.93 -31.35
CA LYS A 193 12.36 -30.71 -31.07
C LYS A 193 11.43 -30.04 -30.07
N SER A 194 10.24 -29.77 -30.60
CA SER A 194 8.99 -29.45 -29.93
C SER A 194 8.45 -30.62 -29.11
N THR A 195 7.95 -30.34 -27.91
CA THR A 195 6.90 -31.14 -27.27
C THR A 195 5.95 -30.24 -26.50
N ALA A 196 4.68 -30.39 -26.83
CA ALA A 196 3.55 -29.60 -26.41
C ALA A 196 3.02 -29.98 -25.01
N ALA A 197 2.30 -29.02 -24.45
CA ALA A 197 1.04 -29.13 -23.70
C ALA A 197 0.79 -30.34 -22.80
N ASN A 198 0.65 -30.07 -21.50
CA ASN A 198 -0.37 -30.77 -20.71
C ASN A 198 -1.05 -29.80 -19.74
N ILE A 199 -2.33 -29.52 -20.02
CA ILE A 199 -3.27 -28.71 -19.24
C ILE A 199 -3.98 -29.67 -18.30
N ASN A 200 -3.97 -29.40 -16.99
CA ASN A 200 -4.90 -30.01 -16.06
C ASN A 200 -5.68 -28.91 -15.33
N SER A 201 -6.86 -28.60 -15.89
CA SER A 201 -7.90 -27.78 -15.33
C SER A 201 -8.80 -28.62 -14.42
N HIS A 202 -8.91 -28.26 -13.14
CA HIS A 202 -10.09 -28.55 -12.33
C HIS A 202 -10.42 -27.38 -11.40
N SER A 203 -11.41 -26.61 -11.85
CA SER A 203 -12.57 -26.10 -11.09
C SER A 203 -12.37 -25.64 -9.63
N THR A 204 -12.45 -24.33 -9.43
CA THR A 204 -13.37 -23.75 -8.44
C THR A 204 -14.02 -22.49 -9.02
N ALA A 205 -15.33 -22.57 -9.23
CA ALA A 205 -16.19 -21.55 -9.77
C ALA A 205 -16.52 -20.50 -8.70
N ALA A 206 -16.26 -19.22 -8.99
CA ALA A 206 -17.02 -18.05 -8.56
C ALA A 206 -16.38 -16.78 -9.13
N ALA A 207 -16.53 -16.56 -10.44
CA ALA A 207 -16.29 -15.27 -11.06
C ALA A 207 -17.39 -15.06 -12.11
N SER A 208 -18.59 -14.78 -11.63
CA SER A 208 -19.69 -14.29 -12.45
C SER A 208 -19.37 -12.87 -12.91
N VAL A 209 -18.60 -12.81 -14.00
CA VAL A 209 -18.59 -11.86 -15.10
C VAL A 209 -19.46 -10.60 -14.93
N ILE A 210 -18.81 -9.51 -14.53
CA ILE A 210 -19.10 -8.20 -15.11
C ILE A 210 -18.07 -8.02 -16.22
N SER A 211 -18.38 -8.53 -17.41
CA SER A 211 -17.51 -8.38 -18.58
C SER A 211 -17.65 -6.95 -19.10
N PHE A 212 -16.79 -6.05 -18.62
CA PHE A 212 -16.53 -4.81 -19.34
C PHE A 212 -15.90 -5.18 -20.68
N PRO A 213 -16.28 -4.52 -21.80
CA PRO A 213 -15.77 -4.86 -23.11
C PRO A 213 -14.25 -4.68 -23.09
N LEU A 214 -13.54 -5.78 -23.34
CA LEU A 214 -12.10 -5.82 -23.57
C LEU A 214 -11.82 -4.98 -24.84
N THR A 215 -11.57 -3.69 -24.66
CA THR A 215 -11.15 -2.81 -25.76
C THR A 215 -9.64 -2.96 -25.88
N GLU A 216 -9.20 -3.42 -27.04
CA GLU A 216 -7.80 -3.65 -27.41
C GLU A 216 -7.01 -2.32 -27.45
N SER A 217 -6.69 -1.79 -26.27
CA SER A 217 -5.62 -0.82 -26.03
C SER A 217 -5.45 -0.59 -24.52
N SER A 218 -5.39 -1.67 -23.74
CA SER A 218 -4.78 -1.59 -22.41
C SER A 218 -3.28 -1.33 -22.65
N ASP A 219 -2.71 -0.30 -22.03
CA ASP A 219 -1.28 0.10 -22.09
C ASP A 219 -0.38 -0.93 -21.36
N LEU A 220 -0.77 -2.20 -21.38
CA LEU A 220 -0.12 -3.33 -20.76
C LEU A 220 0.98 -3.85 -21.68
N LEU A 221 2.07 -4.33 -21.08
CA LEU A 221 3.10 -5.01 -21.83
C LEU A 221 2.57 -6.35 -22.36
N PRO A 222 3.10 -6.87 -23.49
CA PRO A 222 2.69 -8.18 -24.00
C PRO A 222 2.84 -9.27 -22.92
N GLY A 223 1.73 -9.95 -22.59
CA GLY A 223 1.68 -11.01 -21.57
C GLY A 223 1.45 -10.53 -20.13
N GLU A 224 1.20 -9.24 -19.90
CA GLU A 224 0.80 -8.70 -18.61
C GLU A 224 -0.72 -8.91 -18.41
N GLU A 225 -1.09 -9.91 -17.61
CA GLU A 225 -2.48 -10.23 -17.26
C GLU A 225 -2.66 -10.30 -15.74
N TYR A 226 -3.80 -9.80 -15.26
CA TYR A 226 -4.16 -9.77 -13.84
C TYR A 226 -5.52 -10.43 -13.62
N MET A 227 -5.70 -11.13 -12.50
CA MET A 227 -6.96 -11.83 -12.20
C MET A 227 -7.97 -10.93 -11.51
N TYR A 228 -7.52 -10.12 -10.56
CA TYR A 228 -8.36 -9.25 -9.74
C TYR A 228 -8.21 -7.77 -10.10
N LEU A 229 -7.01 -7.34 -10.52
CA LEU A 229 -6.76 -5.96 -10.92
C LEU A 229 -7.36 -5.67 -12.30
N LEU A 230 -8.33 -4.77 -12.32
CA LEU A 230 -8.94 -4.24 -13.54
C LEU A 230 -8.04 -3.17 -14.16
N THR A 231 -7.76 -3.31 -15.44
CA THR A 231 -6.88 -2.42 -16.22
C THR A 231 -7.56 -1.92 -17.52
N PRO A 232 -8.77 -1.32 -17.43
CA PRO A 232 -9.45 -0.77 -18.61
C PRO A 232 -8.66 0.38 -19.22
N SER A 233 -8.73 0.53 -20.54
CA SER A 233 -8.23 1.73 -21.21
C SER A 233 -9.06 2.94 -20.79
N LEU A 234 -8.40 4.03 -20.37
CA LEU A 234 -9.08 5.23 -19.91
C LEU A 234 -9.22 6.24 -21.07
N PRO A 235 -10.43 6.78 -21.34
CA PRO A 235 -10.64 7.76 -22.41
C PRO A 235 -10.12 9.17 -22.05
N PHE A 236 -9.74 9.40 -20.80
CA PHE A 236 -9.22 10.67 -20.29
C PHE A 236 -8.28 10.44 -19.11
N GLU A 237 -7.47 11.45 -18.79
CA GLU A 237 -6.64 11.47 -17.59
C GLU A 237 -7.51 11.80 -16.36
N PRO A 238 -7.56 10.92 -15.33
CA PRO A 238 -8.38 11.17 -14.16
C PRO A 238 -7.83 12.30 -13.29
N ASP A 239 -8.73 13.09 -12.71
CA ASP A 239 -8.36 14.11 -11.71
C ASP A 239 -7.91 13.44 -10.42
N PHE A 240 -6.74 13.84 -9.92
CA PHE A 240 -6.14 13.21 -8.74
C PHE A 240 -6.95 13.43 -7.47
N PHE A 241 -7.52 14.62 -7.27
CA PHE A 241 -8.22 14.94 -6.03
C PHE A 241 -9.51 14.12 -5.91
N GLU A 242 -10.29 14.07 -6.99
CA GLU A 242 -11.51 13.27 -7.04
C GLU A 242 -11.20 11.77 -6.92
N THR A 243 -10.16 11.31 -7.63
CA THR A 243 -9.76 9.89 -7.59
C THR A 243 -9.26 9.48 -6.21
N PHE A 244 -8.50 10.34 -5.53
CA PHE A 244 -8.04 10.07 -4.17
C PHE A 244 -9.21 10.00 -3.20
N ALA A 245 -10.13 10.97 -3.28
CA ALA A 245 -11.30 11.02 -2.42
C ALA A 245 -12.18 9.78 -2.58
N THR A 246 -12.48 9.41 -3.83
CA THR A 246 -13.27 8.22 -4.15
C THR A 246 -12.57 6.93 -3.73
N LEU A 247 -11.25 6.82 -3.90
CA LEU A 247 -10.49 5.67 -3.39
C LEU A 247 -10.54 5.59 -1.86
N CYS A 248 -10.45 6.71 -1.14
CA CYS A 248 -10.63 6.74 0.31
C CYS A 248 -12.00 6.21 0.73
N ASP A 249 -13.07 6.65 0.06
CA ASP A 249 -14.45 6.21 0.36
C ASP A 249 -14.61 4.70 0.10
N VAL A 250 -14.12 4.17 -1.03
CA VAL A 250 -14.16 2.72 -1.32
C VAL A 250 -13.32 1.91 -0.32
N LEU A 251 -12.16 2.43 0.12
CA LEU A 251 -11.37 1.76 1.15
C LEU A 251 -12.05 1.81 2.53
N ILE A 252 -12.77 2.88 2.85
CA ILE A 252 -13.61 2.95 4.06
C ILE A 252 -14.67 1.85 4.01
N ASP A 253 -15.31 1.64 2.86
CA ASP A 253 -16.25 0.54 2.67
C ASP A 253 -15.58 -0.83 2.82
N CYS A 254 -14.33 -0.98 2.35
CA CYS A 254 -13.55 -2.20 2.53
C CYS A 254 -13.31 -2.54 4.01
N TYR A 255 -12.90 -1.57 4.83
CA TYR A 255 -12.70 -1.79 6.26
C TYR A 255 -14.02 -1.99 7.00
N SER A 256 -15.07 -1.26 6.62
CA SER A 256 -16.41 -1.42 7.17
C SER A 256 -16.97 -2.82 6.89
N ARG A 257 -16.74 -3.33 5.67
CA ARG A 257 -17.10 -4.69 5.28
C ARG A 257 -16.35 -5.72 6.10
N ILE A 258 -15.03 -5.58 6.31
CA ILE A 258 -14.24 -6.48 7.18
C ILE A 258 -14.84 -6.53 8.59
N ALA A 259 -15.11 -5.37 9.18
CA ALA A 259 -15.70 -5.29 10.52
C ALA A 259 -17.08 -5.97 10.58
N SER A 260 -17.91 -5.81 9.54
CA SER A 260 -19.22 -6.46 9.47
C SER A 260 -19.14 -7.99 9.31
N LEU A 261 -18.13 -8.50 8.59
CA LEU A 261 -17.91 -9.94 8.38
C LEU A 261 -17.30 -10.62 9.61
N VAL A 262 -16.84 -9.84 10.60
CA VAL A 262 -16.29 -10.32 11.87
C VAL A 262 -17.16 -9.82 13.02
N PRO A 263 -18.40 -10.35 13.20
CA PRO A 263 -19.35 -9.86 14.19
C PRO A 263 -19.05 -10.31 15.62
N SER A 264 -18.26 -11.38 15.80
CA SER A 264 -17.94 -11.94 17.11
C SER A 264 -16.55 -12.61 17.12
N PRO A 265 -15.93 -12.80 18.29
CA PRO A 265 -14.65 -13.49 18.41
C PRO A 265 -14.63 -14.94 17.90
N SER A 266 -15.79 -15.61 17.84
CA SER A 266 -15.89 -17.02 17.42
C SER A 266 -15.46 -17.28 15.98
N VAL A 267 -15.50 -16.27 15.10
CA VAL A 267 -15.04 -16.42 13.70
C VAL A 267 -13.54 -16.12 13.53
N CYS A 268 -12.89 -15.62 14.58
CA CYS A 268 -11.49 -15.23 14.52
C CYS A 268 -10.56 -16.44 14.64
N THR A 269 -9.69 -16.58 13.66
CA THR A 269 -8.56 -17.52 13.68
C THR A 269 -7.25 -16.76 13.54
N VAL A 270 -6.13 -17.37 13.92
CA VAL A 270 -4.81 -16.72 13.72
C VAL A 270 -4.53 -16.46 12.25
N ALA A 271 -4.87 -17.39 11.36
CA ALA A 271 -4.74 -17.19 9.92
C ALA A 271 -5.53 -15.98 9.43
N LEU A 272 -6.74 -15.74 9.97
CA LEU A 272 -7.53 -14.56 9.66
C LEU A 272 -6.82 -13.28 10.12
N GLY A 273 -6.36 -13.24 11.37
CA GLY A 273 -5.66 -12.08 11.93
C GLY A 273 -4.36 -11.73 11.19
N GLU A 274 -3.58 -12.74 10.77
CA GLU A 274 -2.39 -12.54 9.95
C GLU A 274 -2.73 -12.02 8.55
N THR A 275 -3.75 -12.59 7.92
CA THR A 275 -4.18 -12.19 6.57
C THR A 275 -4.73 -10.76 6.56
N PHE A 276 -5.47 -10.38 7.60
CA PHE A 276 -5.89 -8.99 7.83
C PHE A 276 -4.69 -8.06 8.01
N SER A 277 -3.74 -8.43 8.87
CA SER A 277 -2.56 -7.60 9.15
C SER A 277 -1.72 -7.37 7.89
N LYS A 278 -1.61 -8.37 7.00
CA LYS A 278 -0.95 -8.25 5.69
C LYS A 278 -1.69 -7.28 4.77
N ALA A 279 -3.02 -7.38 4.67
CA ALA A 279 -3.83 -6.47 3.87
C ALA A 279 -3.70 -5.03 4.37
N ASP A 280 -3.85 -4.79 5.67
CA ASP A 280 -3.72 -3.45 6.27
C ASP A 280 -2.32 -2.86 6.03
N ALA A 281 -1.27 -3.67 6.16
CA ALA A 281 0.08 -3.21 5.89
C ALA A 281 0.27 -2.73 4.45
N LYS A 282 -0.33 -3.43 3.47
CA LYS A 282 -0.29 -3.04 2.05
C LYS A 282 -1.09 -1.76 1.81
N ILE A 283 -2.33 -1.67 2.31
CA ILE A 283 -3.16 -0.46 2.17
C ILE A 283 -2.47 0.76 2.79
N ARG A 284 -1.87 0.60 3.98
CA ARG A 284 -1.07 1.65 4.61
C ARG A 284 0.08 2.10 3.72
N LYS A 285 0.81 1.17 3.12
CA LYS A 285 1.96 1.46 2.26
C LYS A 285 1.54 2.15 0.96
N ILE A 286 0.48 1.67 0.31
CA ILE A 286 0.00 2.16 -0.99
C ILE A 286 -0.50 3.60 -0.89
N LEU A 287 -1.32 3.90 0.12
CA LEU A 287 -2.06 5.16 0.18
C LEU A 287 -1.65 6.02 1.38
N VAL A 288 -1.82 5.50 2.60
CA VAL A 288 -1.76 6.29 3.83
C VAL A 288 -0.37 6.85 4.09
N ALA A 289 0.66 6.01 4.00
CA ALA A 289 2.03 6.39 4.33
C ALA A 289 2.56 7.49 3.39
N GLY A 290 2.25 7.39 2.09
CA GLY A 290 2.61 8.41 1.11
C GLY A 290 1.93 9.74 1.40
N ALA A 291 0.60 9.73 1.54
CA ALA A 291 -0.19 10.94 1.80
C ALA A 291 0.22 11.63 3.11
N VAL A 292 0.35 10.88 4.21
CA VAL A 292 0.77 11.44 5.51
C VAL A 292 2.15 12.09 5.41
N ARG A 293 3.11 11.42 4.75
CA ARG A 293 4.46 11.95 4.57
C ARG A 293 4.46 13.26 3.78
N GLU A 294 3.66 13.34 2.72
CA GLU A 294 3.54 14.54 1.88
C GLU A 294 3.01 15.74 2.68
N PHE A 295 1.94 15.54 3.48
CA PHE A 295 1.41 16.57 4.37
C PHE A 295 2.39 16.98 5.47
N GLU A 296 3.10 16.02 6.05
CA GLU A 296 4.10 16.31 7.06
C GLU A 296 5.28 17.13 6.52
N ASP A 297 5.80 16.78 5.35
CA ASP A 297 6.88 17.52 4.68
C ASP A 297 6.43 18.95 4.35
N ALA A 298 5.23 19.10 3.79
CA ALA A 298 4.63 20.39 3.52
C ALA A 298 4.47 21.23 4.80
N SER A 299 4.00 20.61 5.89
CA SER A 299 3.79 21.29 7.18
C SER A 299 5.11 21.76 7.79
N ARG A 300 6.14 20.90 7.79
CA ARG A 300 7.47 21.26 8.31
C ARG A 300 8.07 22.44 7.54
N ASN A 301 7.89 22.47 6.23
CA ASN A 301 8.39 23.57 5.40
C ASN A 301 7.56 24.85 5.61
N GLY A 302 6.23 24.74 5.68
CA GLY A 302 5.34 25.87 5.98
C GLY A 302 5.68 26.53 7.30
N VAL A 303 5.75 25.76 8.40
CA VAL A 303 6.07 26.30 9.73
C VAL A 303 7.44 26.99 9.76
N LYS A 304 8.46 26.42 9.11
CA LYS A 304 9.79 27.06 9.02
C LYS A 304 9.73 28.41 8.31
N ASN A 305 8.95 28.51 7.23
CA ASN A 305 8.81 29.75 6.47
C ASN A 305 8.04 30.81 7.26
N GLU A 306 6.96 30.44 7.95
CA GLU A 306 6.19 31.35 8.81
C GLU A 306 7.05 31.90 9.95
N VAL A 307 7.80 31.03 10.65
CA VAL A 307 8.71 31.45 11.74
C VAL A 307 9.80 32.37 11.21
N ALA A 308 10.39 32.08 10.04
CA ALA A 308 11.39 32.94 9.42
C ALA A 308 10.80 34.29 8.97
N GLY A 309 9.53 34.32 8.57
CA GLY A 309 8.78 35.54 8.26
C GLY A 309 8.58 36.41 9.50
N VAL A 310 8.09 35.83 10.60
CA VAL A 310 7.92 36.52 11.88
C VAL A 310 9.27 37.05 12.38
N SER A 311 10.33 36.25 12.33
CA SER A 311 11.67 36.66 12.73
C SER A 311 12.14 37.90 11.93
N ARG A 312 11.92 37.92 10.61
CA ARG A 312 12.25 39.09 9.77
C ARG A 312 11.44 40.33 10.14
N VAL A 313 10.15 40.19 10.42
CA VAL A 313 9.29 41.33 10.79
C VAL A 313 9.68 41.87 12.17
N VAL A 314 9.90 41.00 13.16
CA VAL A 314 10.22 41.39 14.53
C VAL A 314 11.64 41.96 14.63
N LEU A 315 12.64 41.30 14.05
CA LEU A 315 14.03 41.78 14.08
C LEU A 315 14.25 42.97 13.14
N GLY A 316 13.58 42.99 12.00
CA GLY A 316 13.64 44.12 11.07
C GLY A 316 12.99 45.39 11.63
N GLY A 317 11.91 45.24 12.42
CA GLY A 317 11.28 46.36 13.13
C GLY A 317 12.03 46.84 14.38
N LEU A 318 12.98 46.06 14.91
CA LEU A 318 13.82 46.45 16.05
C LEU A 318 15.10 47.20 15.64
N LEU A 319 15.43 47.18 14.35
CA LEU A 319 16.66 47.77 13.79
C LEU A 319 16.40 49.01 12.91
N GLY A 320 15.15 49.47 12.82
CA GLY A 320 14.75 50.74 12.18
C GLY A 320 14.23 51.73 13.20
#